data_AF-A0A2W5YXB3-F1
#
_entry.id   AF-A0A2W5YXB3-F1
#
_cell.length_a   1.000
_cell.length_b   1.000
_cell.length_c   1.000
_cell.angle_alpha   90.00
_cell.angle_beta   90.00
_cell.angle_gamma   90.00
#
_symmetry.space_group_name_H-M   'P 1'
#
loop_
_entity.id
_entity.type
_entity.pdbx_description
1 polymer ?
#
loop_
_entity_poly.entity_id
_entity_poly.type
_entity_poly.pdbx_seq_one_letter_code
_entity_poly.pdbx_strand_id
1 'polypeptide(L)' 'PLAELVDAHPALGGEAVALLEPGVAVSRRSTPGGAGPAPVRAQLSRFAAHLETEATRLSDA' A
#
# COMPACT_ATOMS: atom_id res chain seq x y z
N PRO A 1 25.40 -8.37 -0.48
CA PRO A 1 24.12 -7.61 -0.35
C PRO A 1 22.92 -8.51 -0.64
N LEU A 2 21.72 -8.19 -0.13
CA LEU A 2 20.54 -9.04 -0.30
C LEU A 2 20.16 -9.27 -1.78
N ALA A 3 20.34 -8.26 -2.63
CA ALA A 3 20.08 -8.36 -4.07
C ALA A 3 20.92 -9.45 -4.75
N GLU A 4 22.22 -9.54 -4.44
CA GLU A 4 23.11 -10.58 -4.99
C GLU A 4 22.69 -11.99 -4.54
N LEU A 5 22.19 -12.13 -3.30
CA LEU A 5 21.69 -13.41 -2.81
C LEU A 5 20.40 -13.84 -3.51
N VAL A 6 19.51 -12.88 -3.82
CA VAL A 6 18.25 -13.14 -4.54
C VAL A 6 18.53 -13.50 -6.00
N ASP A 7 19.45 -12.78 -6.66
CA ASP A 7 19.85 -13.04 -8.05
C ASP A 7 20.48 -14.43 -8.23
N ALA A 8 21.34 -14.84 -7.28
CA ALA A 8 22.01 -16.12 -7.31
C ALA A 8 21.11 -17.33 -6.97
N HIS A 9 19.88 -17.11 -6.48
CA HIS A 9 19.02 -18.20 -6.01
C HIS A 9 18.28 -18.88 -7.18
N PRO A 10 18.45 -20.20 -7.42
CA PRO A 10 17.93 -20.90 -8.61
C PRO A 10 16.41 -20.82 -8.82
N ALA A 11 15.66 -20.61 -7.74
CA ALA A 11 14.19 -20.54 -7.77
C ALA A 11 13.61 -19.11 -7.79
N LEU A 12 14.43 -18.06 -7.62
CA LEU A 12 13.93 -16.68 -7.51
C LEU A 12 14.15 -15.90 -8.82
N GLY A 13 15.31 -16.06 -9.46
CA GLY A 13 15.63 -15.42 -10.74
C GLY A 13 15.77 -13.89 -10.66
N GLY A 14 16.26 -13.28 -11.74
CA GLY A 14 16.54 -11.84 -11.79
C GLY A 14 15.32 -10.93 -11.60
N GLU A 15 14.12 -11.38 -11.97
CA GLU A 15 12.88 -10.61 -11.75
C GLU A 15 12.57 -10.39 -10.26
N ALA A 16 13.03 -11.29 -9.38
CA ALA A 16 12.84 -11.14 -7.94
C ALA A 16 13.71 -10.02 -7.36
N VAL A 17 14.82 -9.67 -8.00
CA VAL A 17 15.68 -8.54 -7.58
C VAL A 17 14.90 -7.23 -7.64
N ALA A 18 14.06 -7.05 -8.66
CA ALA A 18 13.21 -5.86 -8.80
C ALA A 18 12.22 -5.67 -7.64
N LEU A 19 11.95 -6.70 -6.84
CA LEU A 19 11.09 -6.57 -5.64
C LEU A 19 11.76 -5.79 -4.51
N LEU A 20 13.09 -5.75 -4.51
CA LEU A 20 13.89 -5.07 -3.49
C LEU A 20 14.03 -3.58 -3.77
N GLU A 21 13.67 -3.13 -4.98
CA GLU A 21 13.68 -1.72 -5.33
C GLU A 21 12.74 -0.92 -4.42
N PRO A 22 13.15 0.27 -3.96
CA PRO A 22 12.33 1.11 -3.09
C PRO A 22 10.93 1.32 -3.66
N GLY A 23 9.91 1.04 -2.84
CA GLY A 23 8.52 1.25 -3.20
C GLY A 23 7.86 0.11 -4.00
N VAL A 24 8.59 -0.85 -4.56
CA VAL A 24 7.98 -1.94 -5.35
C VAL A 24 7.11 -2.84 -4.48
N ALA A 25 7.62 -3.25 -3.30
CA ALA A 25 6.88 -4.13 -2.40
C ALA A 25 5.56 -3.51 -1.91
N VAL A 26 5.54 -2.22 -1.58
CA VAL A 26 4.31 -1.54 -1.10
C VAL A 26 3.33 -1.27 -2.24
N SER A 27 3.82 -0.99 -3.45
CA SER A 27 2.96 -0.74 -4.62
C SER A 27 2.13 -1.94 -5.03
N ARG A 28 2.55 -3.16 -4.67
CA ARG A 28 1.82 -4.41 -4.93
C ARG A 28 0.69 -4.70 -3.94
N ARG A 29 0.55 -3.94 -2.85
CA ARG A 29 -0.51 -4.12 -1.85
C ARG A 29 -1.81 -3.48 -2.34
N SER A 30 -2.61 -4.22 -3.11
CA SER A 30 -3.79 -3.71 -3.81
C SER A 30 -5.15 -4.09 -3.19
N THR A 31 -5.17 -4.93 -2.16
CA THR A 31 -6.42 -5.36 -1.51
C THR A 31 -7.05 -4.24 -0.67
N PRO A 32 -8.37 -4.26 -0.42
CA PRO A 32 -9.00 -3.36 0.54
C PRO A 32 -8.32 -3.45 1.90
N GLY A 33 -8.00 -2.30 2.51
CA GLY A 33 -7.24 -2.26 3.76
C GLY A 33 -5.72 -2.23 3.57
N GLY A 34 -5.22 -2.52 2.37
CA GLY A 34 -3.78 -2.59 2.08
C GLY A 34 -3.07 -1.24 2.14
N ALA A 35 -1.75 -1.28 2.36
CA ALA A 35 -0.92 -0.08 2.45
C ALA A 35 -0.47 0.48 1.07
N GLY A 36 -0.95 -0.09 -0.03
CA GLY A 36 -0.55 0.37 -1.37
C GLY A 36 -1.18 1.72 -1.72
N PRO A 37 -0.61 2.45 -2.70
CA PRO A 37 -1.05 3.80 -3.03
C PRO A 37 -2.54 3.91 -3.40
N ALA A 38 -3.07 2.92 -4.13
CA ALA A 38 -4.48 2.91 -4.53
C ALA A 38 -5.43 2.65 -3.35
N PRO A 39 -5.25 1.58 -2.54
CA PRO A 39 -6.06 1.40 -1.33
C PRO A 39 -5.98 2.56 -0.34
N VAL A 40 -4.79 3.12 -0.08
CA VAL A 40 -4.62 4.25 0.84
C VAL A 40 -5.37 5.48 0.37
N ARG A 41 -5.33 5.79 -0.94
CA ARG A 41 -6.13 6.89 -1.51
C ARG A 41 -7.62 6.70 -1.25
N ALA A 42 -8.14 5.49 -1.49
CA ALA A 42 -9.55 5.18 -1.25
C ALA A 42 -9.91 5.26 0.26
N GLN A 43 -9.02 4.85 1.14
CA GLN A 43 -9.20 4.97 2.59
C GLN A 43 -9.28 6.43 3.03
N LEU A 44 -8.35 7.27 2.57
CA LEU A 44 -8.35 8.70 2.89
C LEU A 44 -9.62 9.40 2.40
N SER A 45 -10.07 9.11 1.17
CA SER A 45 -11.33 9.67 0.66
C SER A 45 -12.54 9.26 1.50
N ARG A 46 -12.63 7.99 1.91
CA ARG A 46 -13.72 7.53 2.80
C ARG A 46 -13.64 8.16 4.18
N PHE A 47 -12.44 8.32 4.72
CA PHE A 47 -12.24 8.92 6.03
C PHE A 47 -12.64 10.39 6.04
N ALA A 48 -12.30 11.15 4.99
CA ALA A 48 -12.75 12.53 4.85
C ALA A 48 -14.29 12.64 4.84
N ALA A 49 -14.97 11.81 4.04
CA ALA A 49 -16.44 11.77 4.02
C ALA A 49 -17.05 11.38 5.37
N HIS A 50 -16.38 10.49 6.12
CA HIS A 50 -16.82 10.11 7.46
C HIS A 50 -16.68 11.28 8.45
N LEU A 51 -15.58 12.03 8.41
CA LEU A 51 -15.40 13.22 9.24
C LEU A 51 -16.46 14.29 9.00
N GLU A 52 -16.86 14.51 7.74
CA GLU A 52 -17.96 15.43 7.39
C GLU A 52 -19.31 14.99 7.96
N THR A 53 -19.57 13.67 7.92
CA THR A 53 -20.78 13.08 8.50
C THR A 53 -20.80 13.27 10.02
N GLU A 54 -19.68 13.00 10.68
CA GLU A 54 -19.57 13.15 12.13
C GLU A 54 -19.65 14.62 12.57
N ALA A 55 -19.08 15.55 11.79
CA ALA A 55 -19.19 16.98 12.06
C ALA A 55 -20.66 17.44 12.04
N THR A 56 -21.44 17.01 11.04
CA THR A 56 -22.89 17.28 10.95
C THR A 56 -23.63 16.69 12.15
N ARG A 57 -23.35 15.43 12.49
CA ARG A 57 -23.99 14.74 13.63
C ARG A 57 -23.76 15.48 14.95
N LEU A 58 -22.58 16.06 15.14
CA LEU A 58 -22.23 16.81 16.34
C LEU A 58 -22.78 18.24 16.35
N SER A 59 -23.06 18.86 15.20
CA SER A 59 -23.71 20.18 15.13
C SER A 59 -25.21 20.12 15.36
N ASP A 60 -25.85 18.99 15.04
CA ASP A 60 -27.29 18.78 15.14
C ASP A 60 -27.75 18.30 16.53
N ALA A 61 -26.81 18.06 17.45
CA ALA A 61 -27.03 17.59 18.83
C ALA A 61 -27.00 18.74 19.84
#